data_AF-A0A380TLJ3-F1
#
_entry.id   AF-A0A380TLJ3-F1
#
_cell.length_a   1.000
_cell.length_b   1.000
_cell.length_c   1.000
_cell.angle_alpha   90.00
_cell.angle_beta   90.00
_cell.angle_gamma   90.00
#
_symmetry.space_group_name_H-M   'P 1'
#
loop_
_entity.id
_entity.type
_entity.pdbx_description
1 polymer ?
#
loop_
_entity_poly.entity_id
_entity_poly.type
_entity_poly.pdbx_seq_one_letter_code
_entity_poly.pdbx_strand_id
1 'polypeptide(L)'
;MKRRNKLIQISLILTALSGCASNGDFANLDWRPFKDIDGSVQEIGFYSWKVQTFQDGKTVERDAHMAYLAQPFGKLKAKKELGEMYPLGRANENSATATIFLLNGKSVNIYDEQNIKALGQANSFDFYEFGGMRLSHAKFSAKKAICQDFKGKTGVELLMTTNYYPENSFTDFYTALIDVKLRHSVAPTEIGYTPSFTGHNEKLQKEIKAQEQKLGKNSVINNIKEKASILFNIICK
;
A
#
# COMPACT_ATOMS: atom_id res chain seq x y z
N MET A 1 5.92 -48.80 7.88
CA MET A 1 6.52 -48.18 6.67
C MET A 1 6.04 -46.73 6.57
N LYS A 2 6.92 -45.77 6.84
CA LYS A 2 6.63 -44.32 6.86
C LYS A 2 6.35 -43.80 5.45
N ARG A 3 5.16 -43.22 5.24
CA ARG A 3 4.85 -42.37 4.07
C ARG A 3 5.69 -41.08 4.17
N ARG A 4 6.60 -40.90 3.22
CA ARG A 4 7.33 -39.63 3.02
C ARG A 4 6.37 -38.64 2.37
N ASN A 5 5.89 -37.67 3.15
CA ASN A 5 5.29 -36.45 2.60
C ASN A 5 6.38 -35.68 1.85
N LYS A 6 6.27 -35.60 0.53
CA LYS A 6 7.00 -34.60 -0.26
C LYS A 6 6.34 -33.25 0.00
N LEU A 7 6.90 -32.45 0.89
CA LEU A 7 6.68 -31.01 0.85
C LEU A 7 7.31 -30.51 -0.45
N ILE A 8 6.47 -30.11 -1.39
CA ILE A 8 6.88 -29.35 -2.56
C ILE A 8 7.28 -27.97 -2.02
N GLN A 9 8.59 -27.74 -1.92
CA GLN A 9 9.14 -26.39 -1.69
C GLN A 9 8.77 -25.54 -2.90
N ILE A 10 7.70 -24.76 -2.75
CA ILE A 10 7.34 -23.72 -3.69
C ILE A 10 8.31 -22.57 -3.44
N SER A 11 9.41 -22.54 -4.20
CA SER A 11 10.18 -21.32 -4.42
C SER A 11 9.31 -20.39 -5.27
N LEU A 12 8.49 -19.57 -4.61
CA LEU A 12 7.72 -18.51 -5.24
C LEU A 12 8.70 -17.42 -5.70
N ILE A 13 9.11 -17.51 -6.96
CA ILE A 13 9.81 -16.43 -7.64
C ILE A 13 8.81 -15.27 -7.77
N LEU A 14 8.99 -14.26 -6.92
CA LEU A 14 8.18 -13.05 -6.85
C LEU A 14 8.62 -12.03 -7.90
N THR A 15 8.45 -12.35 -9.19
CA THR A 15 8.66 -11.38 -10.28
C THR A 15 7.57 -10.29 -10.35
N ALA A 16 6.53 -10.35 -9.51
CA ALA A 16 5.39 -9.42 -9.56
C ALA A 16 5.70 -7.98 -9.11
N LEU A 17 6.83 -7.75 -8.43
CA LEU A 17 7.21 -6.43 -7.88
C LEU A 17 8.09 -5.60 -8.83
N SER A 18 8.50 -6.15 -9.98
CA SER A 18 9.39 -5.47 -10.94
C SER A 18 8.74 -4.29 -11.67
N GLY A 19 7.41 -4.15 -11.65
CA GLY A 19 6.72 -3.00 -12.24
C GLY A 19 6.89 -1.68 -11.47
N CYS A 20 7.33 -1.76 -10.22
CA CYS A 20 7.53 -0.58 -9.37
C CYS A 20 9.01 -0.19 -9.21
N ALA A 21 9.93 -1.16 -9.23
CA ALA A 21 11.33 -0.91 -8.94
C ALA A 21 12.21 -0.88 -10.20
N SER A 22 13.09 0.12 -10.29
CA SER A 22 14.16 0.13 -11.29
C SER A 22 15.29 -0.80 -10.85
N ASN A 23 15.77 -1.65 -11.76
CA ASN A 23 16.84 -2.63 -11.49
C ASN A 23 18.27 -2.03 -11.54
N GLY A 24 18.42 -0.72 -11.41
CA GLY A 24 19.76 -0.13 -11.46
C GLY A 24 19.74 1.38 -11.37
N ASP A 25 19.76 1.88 -10.14
CA ASP A 25 20.60 3.00 -9.66
C ASP A 25 19.98 3.55 -8.37
N PHE A 26 20.44 3.04 -7.21
CA PHE A 26 19.98 3.57 -5.92
C PHE A 26 20.33 5.06 -5.74
N ALA A 27 21.31 5.59 -6.47
CA ALA A 27 21.60 7.03 -6.41
C ALA A 27 20.47 7.84 -7.06
N ASN A 28 19.93 7.36 -8.19
CA ASN A 28 18.95 8.05 -9.02
C ASN A 28 17.63 7.27 -9.11
N LEU A 29 16.83 7.34 -8.04
CA LEU A 29 15.48 6.76 -8.05
C LEU A 29 14.54 7.59 -8.94
N ASP A 30 13.66 6.89 -9.66
CA ASP A 30 12.53 7.49 -10.36
C ASP A 30 11.49 7.97 -9.35
N TRP A 31 11.63 9.23 -8.93
CA TRP A 31 10.74 9.87 -7.97
C TRP A 31 9.35 10.08 -8.60
N ARG A 32 8.33 9.52 -7.95
CA ARG A 32 6.93 9.68 -8.35
C ARG A 32 6.22 10.58 -7.34
N PRO A 33 5.66 11.72 -7.78
CA PRO A 33 4.88 12.57 -6.89
C PRO A 33 3.55 11.90 -6.55
N PHE A 34 3.11 12.03 -5.30
CA PHE A 34 1.81 11.58 -4.86
C PHE A 34 1.29 12.53 -3.79
N LYS A 35 -0.04 12.64 -3.65
CA LYS A 35 -0.64 13.42 -2.59
C LYS A 35 -0.96 12.52 -1.40
N ASP A 36 -0.45 12.91 -0.25
CA ASP A 36 -0.55 12.16 0.98
C ASP A 36 -1.84 12.51 1.77
N ILE A 37 -2.16 11.73 2.81
CA ILE A 37 -3.37 11.88 3.65
C ILE A 37 -3.43 13.22 4.41
N ASP A 38 -2.29 13.89 4.58
CA ASP A 38 -2.21 15.25 5.14
C ASP A 38 -2.41 16.35 4.08
N GLY A 39 -2.59 15.97 2.82
CA GLY A 39 -2.78 16.87 1.69
C GLY A 39 -1.48 17.40 1.06
N SER A 40 -0.31 17.07 1.63
CA SER A 40 0.99 17.41 1.04
C SER A 40 1.26 16.60 -0.22
N VAL A 41 1.99 17.19 -1.18
CA VAL A 41 2.55 16.43 -2.29
C VAL A 41 3.95 16.01 -1.89
N GLN A 42 4.16 14.70 -1.81
CA GLN A 42 5.44 14.07 -1.53
C GLN A 42 5.91 13.30 -2.76
N GLU A 43 7.14 12.81 -2.72
CA GLU A 43 7.68 11.96 -3.77
C GLU A 43 8.17 10.64 -3.20
N ILE A 44 7.92 9.56 -3.92
CA ILE A 44 8.33 8.22 -3.54
C ILE A 44 9.22 7.60 -4.61
N GLY A 45 10.22 6.83 -4.21
CA GLY A 45 11.07 6.05 -5.10
C GLY A 45 11.16 4.61 -4.63
N PHE A 46 11.39 3.69 -5.56
CA PHE A 46 11.44 2.25 -5.28
C PHE A 46 12.79 1.68 -5.68
N TYR A 47 13.32 0.79 -4.87
CA TYR A 47 14.60 0.13 -5.14
C TYR A 47 14.52 -1.35 -4.78
N SER A 48 15.18 -2.19 -5.58
CA SER A 48 15.27 -3.63 -5.32
C SER A 48 16.71 -4.10 -5.31
N TRP A 49 17.02 -5.04 -4.43
CA TRP A 49 18.32 -5.71 -4.41
C TRP A 49 18.21 -7.14 -3.89
N LYS A 50 19.23 -7.95 -4.13
CA LYS A 50 19.32 -9.33 -3.62
C LYS A 50 19.78 -9.34 -2.17
N VAL A 51 19.05 -10.04 -1.30
CA VAL A 51 19.46 -10.32 0.08
C VAL A 51 19.58 -11.81 0.31
N GLN A 52 20.55 -12.19 1.14
CA GLN A 52 20.68 -13.55 1.65
C GLN A 52 19.82 -13.71 2.91
N THR A 53 18.96 -14.71 2.93
CA THR A 53 18.16 -15.10 4.10
C THR A 53 18.46 -16.54 4.49
N PHE A 54 18.23 -16.89 5.75
CA PHE A 54 18.40 -18.26 6.24
C PHE A 54 17.03 -18.91 6.39
N GLN A 55 16.78 -19.95 5.59
CA GLN A 55 15.54 -20.72 5.61
C GLN A 55 15.86 -22.21 5.66
N ASP A 56 15.24 -22.93 6.60
CA ASP A 56 15.38 -24.39 6.77
C ASP A 56 16.85 -24.89 6.81
N GLY A 57 17.73 -24.14 7.47
CA GLY A 57 19.15 -24.51 7.58
C GLY A 57 20.00 -24.16 6.35
N LYS A 58 19.44 -23.44 5.36
CA LYS A 58 20.13 -23.06 4.13
C LYS A 58 20.08 -21.55 3.90
N THR A 59 21.16 -21.02 3.33
CA THR A 59 21.17 -19.67 2.77
C THR A 59 20.40 -19.68 1.45
N VAL A 60 19.38 -18.85 1.34
CA VAL A 60 18.56 -18.65 0.15
C VAL A 60 18.65 -17.17 -0.23
N GLU A 61 18.79 -16.89 -1.51
CA GLU A 61 18.74 -15.53 -2.02
C GLU A 61 17.28 -15.14 -2.31
N ARG A 62 16.88 -13.94 -1.88
CA ARG A 62 15.58 -13.35 -2.24
C ARG A 62 15.73 -11.92 -2.70
N ASP A 63 14.76 -11.45 -3.48
CA ASP A 63 14.62 -10.03 -3.77
C ASP A 63 14.05 -9.30 -2.52
N ALA A 64 14.71 -8.22 -2.12
CA ALA A 64 14.17 -7.23 -1.20
C ALA A 64 13.72 -6.02 -2.01
N HIS A 65 12.51 -5.53 -1.75
CA HIS A 65 11.93 -4.40 -2.44
C HIS A 65 11.61 -3.32 -1.42
N MET A 66 12.14 -2.12 -1.58
CA MET A 66 11.93 -1.02 -0.64
C MET A 66 11.31 0.18 -1.30
N ALA A 67 10.57 0.95 -0.51
CA ALA A 67 10.16 2.29 -0.85
C ALA A 67 10.89 3.33 0.00
N TYR A 68 11.15 4.49 -0.61
CA TYR A 68 11.79 5.64 0.02
C TYR A 68 10.98 6.90 -0.27
N LEU A 69 10.82 7.75 0.73
CA LEU A 69 10.30 9.11 0.57
C LEU A 69 11.46 10.07 0.28
N ALA A 70 11.22 11.02 -0.62
CA ALA A 70 12.15 12.12 -0.83
C ALA A 70 12.09 13.10 0.34
N GLN A 71 13.24 13.47 0.87
CA GLN A 71 13.38 14.58 1.82
C GLN A 71 14.22 15.69 1.17
N PRO A 72 13.74 16.94 1.17
CA PRO A 72 14.53 18.07 0.68
C PRO A 72 15.87 18.17 1.42
N PHE A 73 16.97 18.21 0.67
CA PHE A 73 18.32 18.41 1.18
C PHE A 73 19.07 19.42 0.30
N GLY A 74 18.75 20.69 0.48
CA GLY A 74 19.23 21.76 -0.40
C GLY A 74 18.73 21.56 -1.83
N LYS A 75 19.65 21.39 -2.79
CA LYS A 75 19.32 21.08 -4.19
C LYS A 75 19.14 19.58 -4.47
N LEU A 76 19.38 18.73 -3.48
CA LEU A 76 19.32 17.27 -3.59
C LEU A 76 18.12 16.72 -2.83
N LYS A 77 17.81 15.45 -3.08
CA LYS A 77 16.81 14.68 -2.34
C LYS A 77 17.52 13.63 -1.48
N ALA A 78 17.46 13.79 -0.16
CA ALA A 78 17.80 12.72 0.75
C ALA A 78 16.71 11.63 0.69
N LYS A 79 17.10 10.38 0.97
CA LYS A 79 16.21 9.22 0.93
C LYS A 79 15.83 8.86 2.36
N LYS A 80 14.56 9.03 2.71
CA LYS A 80 14.01 8.50 3.95
C LYS A 80 13.39 7.14 3.68
N GLU A 81 13.87 6.11 4.35
CA GLU A 81 13.25 4.79 4.26
C GLU A 81 11.78 4.86 4.69
N LEU A 82 10.88 4.37 3.83
CA LEU A 82 9.49 4.10 4.19
C LEU A 82 9.37 2.67 4.71
N GLY A 83 9.97 1.71 3.98
CA GLY A 83 10.14 0.34 4.45
C GLY A 83 10.09 -0.71 3.34
N GLU A 84 10.21 -1.97 3.76
CA GLU A 84 10.14 -3.13 2.86
C GLU A 84 8.71 -3.39 2.38
N MET A 85 8.58 -3.60 1.08
CA MET A 85 7.34 -3.93 0.39
C MET A 85 7.13 -5.44 0.37
N TYR A 86 5.93 -5.86 0.74
CA TYR A 86 5.46 -7.23 0.65
C TYR A 86 4.31 -7.33 -0.35
N PRO A 87 4.26 -8.40 -1.15
CA PRO A 87 3.21 -8.61 -2.13
C PRO A 87 1.91 -9.00 -1.43
N LEU A 88 0.82 -8.27 -1.68
CA LEU A 88 -0.51 -8.66 -1.22
C LEU A 88 -1.34 -9.15 -2.40
N GLY A 89 -1.79 -10.40 -2.35
CA GLY A 89 -2.52 -11.07 -3.44
C GLY A 89 -1.87 -12.38 -3.88
N ARG A 90 -2.30 -12.89 -5.04
CA ARG A 90 -1.84 -14.17 -5.59
C ARG A 90 -0.76 -13.93 -6.65
N ALA A 91 0.49 -14.17 -6.29
CA ALA A 91 1.64 -13.99 -7.19
C ALA A 91 1.56 -14.83 -8.48
N ASN A 92 0.92 -16.00 -8.43
CA ASN A 92 0.72 -16.88 -9.58
C ASN A 92 -0.33 -16.39 -10.58
N GLU A 93 -1.12 -15.38 -10.22
CA GLU A 93 -2.19 -14.80 -11.05
C GLU A 93 -1.83 -13.40 -11.56
N ASN A 94 -0.58 -12.94 -11.40
CA ASN A 94 -0.14 -11.56 -11.69
C ASN A 94 -1.04 -10.47 -11.06
N SER A 95 -1.70 -10.79 -9.95
CA SER A 95 -2.64 -9.90 -9.24
C SER A 95 -2.09 -9.36 -7.92
N ALA A 96 -0.80 -9.61 -7.63
CA ALA A 96 -0.15 -9.15 -6.43
C ALA A 96 0.17 -7.65 -6.52
N THR A 97 -0.21 -6.90 -5.49
CA THR A 97 0.10 -5.48 -5.35
C THR A 97 1.22 -5.30 -4.33
N ALA A 98 2.14 -4.36 -4.54
CA ALA A 98 3.19 -4.07 -3.56
C ALA A 98 2.58 -3.31 -2.38
N THR A 99 2.83 -3.76 -1.15
CA THR A 99 2.25 -3.14 0.05
C THR A 99 3.26 -2.94 1.16
N ILE A 100 3.06 -1.91 1.98
CA ILE A 100 3.82 -1.69 3.22
C ILE A 100 2.82 -1.50 4.35
N PHE A 101 3.01 -2.23 5.44
CA PHE A 101 2.29 -2.02 6.69
C PHE A 101 3.24 -1.36 7.68
N LEU A 102 2.90 -0.18 8.19
CA LEU A 102 3.70 0.52 9.19
C LEU A 102 3.03 0.45 10.55
N LEU A 103 3.72 -0.14 11.51
CA LEU A 103 3.36 -0.06 12.92
C LEU A 103 4.35 0.86 13.62
N ASN A 104 3.86 1.97 14.19
CA ASN A 104 4.69 2.99 14.84
C ASN A 104 5.83 3.51 13.94
N GLY A 105 5.53 3.71 12.65
CA GLY A 105 6.49 4.20 11.64
C GLY A 105 7.53 3.18 11.18
N LYS A 106 7.37 1.89 11.51
CA LYS A 106 8.27 0.81 11.07
C LYS A 106 7.53 -0.21 10.22
N SER A 107 8.11 -0.59 9.09
CA SER A 107 7.54 -1.66 8.25
C SER A 107 7.54 -2.99 8.98
N VAL A 108 6.43 -3.72 8.87
CA VAL A 108 6.25 -5.06 9.44
C VAL A 108 5.90 -6.07 8.35
N ASN A 109 6.45 -7.28 8.49
CA ASN A 109 6.16 -8.38 7.61
C ASN A 109 4.82 -9.01 7.98
N ILE A 110 3.82 -8.90 7.10
CA ILE A 110 2.46 -9.44 7.31
C ILE A 110 2.35 -10.97 7.19
N TYR A 111 3.43 -11.66 6.82
CA TYR A 111 3.50 -13.12 6.85
C TYR A 111 3.93 -13.66 8.21
N ASP A 112 4.32 -12.79 9.14
CA ASP A 112 4.58 -13.13 10.53
C ASP A 112 3.30 -12.93 11.37
N GLU A 113 2.83 -14.01 12.01
CA GLU A 113 1.63 -13.99 12.84
C GLU A 113 1.72 -13.02 14.02
N GLN A 114 2.91 -12.80 14.57
CA GLN A 114 3.10 -11.85 15.67
C GLN A 114 2.90 -10.41 15.20
N ASN A 115 3.36 -10.08 13.99
CA ASN A 115 3.15 -8.77 13.39
C ASN A 115 1.67 -8.53 13.08
N ILE A 116 0.97 -9.54 12.56
CA ILE A 116 -0.49 -9.48 12.33
C ILE A 116 -1.24 -9.22 13.64
N LYS A 117 -0.88 -9.97 14.71
CA LYS A 117 -1.47 -9.76 16.03
C LYS A 117 -1.19 -8.37 16.58
N ALA A 118 0.03 -7.87 16.41
CA ALA A 118 0.42 -6.53 16.84
C ALA A 118 -0.38 -5.43 16.10
N LEU A 119 -0.56 -5.56 14.79
CA LEU A 119 -1.41 -4.65 14.00
C LEU A 119 -2.86 -4.65 14.51
N GLY A 120 -3.41 -5.83 14.82
CA GLY A 120 -4.77 -5.95 15.35
C GLY A 120 -4.97 -5.40 16.76
N GLN A 121 -3.91 -5.37 17.57
CA GLN A 121 -3.90 -4.84 18.94
C GLN A 121 -3.55 -3.36 19.03
N ALA A 122 -2.96 -2.80 17.97
CA ALA A 122 -2.57 -1.39 17.93
C ALA A 122 -3.79 -0.45 17.92
N ASN A 123 -3.58 0.80 18.32
CA ASN A 123 -4.57 1.86 18.15
C ASN A 123 -4.56 2.42 16.72
N SER A 124 -3.44 2.33 16.00
CA SER A 124 -3.36 2.75 14.61
C SER A 124 -2.22 2.07 13.88
N PHE A 125 -2.35 1.95 12.56
CA PHE A 125 -1.27 1.60 11.66
C PHE A 125 -1.48 2.28 10.30
N ASP A 126 -0.39 2.50 9.58
CA ASP A 126 -0.42 3.01 8.21
C ASP A 126 -0.24 1.87 7.22
N PHE A 127 -0.82 2.02 6.04
CA PHE A 127 -0.80 1.05 4.96
C PHE A 127 -0.55 1.78 3.65
N TYR A 128 0.47 1.36 2.92
CA TYR A 128 0.74 1.85 1.58
C TYR A 128 0.53 0.73 0.57
N GLU A 129 0.08 1.12 -0.63
CA GLU A 129 -0.15 0.22 -1.74
C GLU A 129 0.35 0.86 -3.03
N PHE A 130 1.08 0.08 -3.83
CA PHE A 130 1.70 0.53 -5.08
C PHE A 130 1.47 -0.50 -6.19
N GLY A 131 1.12 -0.01 -7.38
CA GLY A 131 0.95 -0.84 -8.58
C GLY A 131 -0.29 -0.44 -9.36
N GLY A 132 -0.46 -0.99 -10.57
CA GLY A 132 -1.69 -0.76 -11.37
C GLY A 132 -1.99 0.71 -11.65
N MET A 133 -0.96 1.54 -11.88
CA MET A 133 -1.08 3.00 -12.07
C MET A 133 -1.76 3.72 -10.91
N ARG A 134 -1.67 3.17 -9.69
CA ARG A 134 -2.14 3.80 -8.47
C ARG A 134 -1.11 3.75 -7.34
N LEU A 135 -1.20 4.75 -6.47
CA LEU A 135 -0.49 4.80 -5.20
C LEU A 135 -1.47 5.21 -4.11
N SER A 136 -1.61 4.38 -3.08
CA SER A 136 -2.46 4.67 -1.93
C SER A 136 -1.67 4.74 -0.64
N HIS A 137 -2.06 5.67 0.22
CA HIS A 137 -1.74 5.66 1.64
C HIS A 137 -3.04 5.65 2.43
N ALA A 138 -3.17 4.74 3.38
CA ALA A 138 -4.31 4.60 4.28
C ALA A 138 -3.83 4.53 5.72
N LYS A 139 -4.51 5.24 6.61
CA LYS A 139 -4.33 5.16 8.06
C LYS A 139 -5.58 4.60 8.70
N PHE A 140 -5.41 3.50 9.42
CA PHE A 140 -6.45 2.90 10.24
C PHE A 140 -6.29 3.39 11.68
N SER A 141 -7.37 3.85 12.31
CA SER A 141 -7.35 4.37 13.68
C SER A 141 -8.52 3.86 14.51
N ALA A 142 -8.24 3.42 15.73
CA ALA A 142 -9.18 2.88 16.71
C ALA A 142 -9.01 3.59 18.06
N LYS A 143 -10.07 3.57 18.88
CA LYS A 143 -10.05 4.12 20.23
C LYS A 143 -9.35 3.17 21.20
N LYS A 144 -9.55 1.87 21.04
CA LYS A 144 -8.98 0.83 21.93
C LYS A 144 -7.91 0.01 21.21
N ALA A 145 -8.34 -0.80 20.26
CA ALA A 145 -7.52 -1.65 19.43
C ALA A 145 -8.25 -1.91 18.12
N ILE A 146 -7.53 -1.95 17.00
CA ILE A 146 -8.10 -2.11 15.65
C ILE A 146 -9.15 -3.23 15.61
N CYS A 147 -8.78 -4.45 16.03
CA CYS A 147 -9.71 -5.59 15.88
C CYS A 147 -10.84 -5.58 16.90
N GLN A 148 -10.61 -5.03 18.10
CA GLN A 148 -11.66 -4.88 19.09
C GLN A 148 -12.73 -3.89 18.60
N ASP A 149 -12.30 -2.73 18.08
CA ASP A 149 -13.22 -1.68 17.65
C ASP A 149 -13.89 -2.02 16.31
N PHE A 150 -13.19 -2.68 15.40
CA PHE A 150 -13.75 -3.16 14.13
C PHE A 150 -14.86 -4.20 14.33
N LYS A 151 -14.65 -5.17 15.23
CA LYS A 151 -15.65 -6.19 15.60
C LYS A 151 -16.76 -5.62 16.51
N GLY A 152 -16.51 -4.47 17.14
CA GLY A 152 -17.43 -3.80 18.05
C GLY A 152 -18.31 -2.73 17.41
N LYS A 153 -19.02 -1.97 18.25
CA LYS A 153 -19.87 -0.84 17.83
C LYS A 153 -19.08 0.45 17.57
N THR A 154 -17.84 0.56 18.06
CA THR A 154 -17.00 1.75 17.87
C THR A 154 -16.68 1.95 16.39
N GLY A 155 -16.19 0.91 15.72
CA GLY A 155 -15.63 0.97 14.38
C GLY A 155 -14.20 1.51 14.35
N VAL A 156 -13.55 1.35 13.20
CA VAL A 156 -12.20 1.86 12.89
C VAL A 156 -12.36 3.00 11.90
N GLU A 157 -11.76 4.15 12.19
CA GLU A 157 -11.67 5.25 11.22
C GLU A 157 -10.62 4.88 10.17
N LEU A 158 -10.97 5.03 8.89
CA LEU A 158 -10.10 4.88 7.75
C LEU A 158 -10.00 6.23 7.05
N LEU A 159 -8.82 6.84 7.12
CA LEU A 159 -8.45 7.99 6.31
C LEU A 159 -7.48 7.51 5.24
N MET A 160 -7.77 7.75 3.96
CA MET A 160 -6.87 7.33 2.89
C MET A 160 -6.84 8.29 1.72
N THR A 161 -5.71 8.34 1.04
CA THR A 161 -5.59 8.84 -0.32
C THR A 161 -5.36 7.70 -1.29
N THR A 162 -5.94 7.80 -2.48
CA THR A 162 -5.52 7.00 -3.63
C THR A 162 -5.27 7.93 -4.80
N ASN A 163 -4.04 7.92 -5.27
CA ASN A 163 -3.57 8.68 -6.42
C ASN A 163 -3.67 7.79 -7.65
N TYR A 164 -4.32 8.28 -8.70
CA TYR A 164 -4.52 7.56 -9.96
C TYR A 164 -3.81 8.30 -11.09
N TYR A 165 -2.85 7.60 -11.69
CA TYR A 165 -2.02 8.10 -12.77
C TYR A 165 -2.58 7.63 -14.11
N PRO A 166 -2.72 8.51 -15.11
CA PRO A 166 -2.97 8.09 -16.48
C PRO A 166 -1.72 7.39 -17.04
N GLU A 167 -1.89 6.51 -18.03
CA GLU A 167 -0.80 5.71 -18.62
C GLU A 167 0.38 6.54 -19.14
N ASN A 168 0.12 7.79 -19.53
CA ASN A 168 1.09 8.70 -20.14
C ASN A 168 1.69 9.74 -19.17
N SER A 169 1.38 9.70 -17.86
CA SER A 169 1.96 10.65 -16.89
C SER A 169 1.99 10.11 -15.47
N PHE A 170 3.15 10.24 -14.81
CA PHE A 170 3.30 10.06 -13.37
C PHE A 170 3.32 11.39 -12.59
N THR A 171 3.22 12.53 -13.27
CA THR A 171 3.22 13.87 -12.66
C THR A 171 1.86 14.56 -12.69
N ASP A 172 0.95 14.06 -13.53
CA ASP A 172 -0.44 14.50 -13.63
C ASP A 172 -1.33 13.38 -13.12
N PHE A 173 -2.09 13.61 -12.06
CA PHE A 173 -2.93 12.59 -11.43
C PHE A 173 -4.12 13.21 -10.71
N TYR A 174 -5.13 12.40 -10.43
CA TYR A 174 -6.16 12.74 -9.46
C TYR A 174 -5.94 11.96 -8.16
N THR A 175 -6.32 12.57 -7.06
CA THR A 175 -6.30 11.96 -5.73
C THR A 175 -7.70 11.89 -5.17
N ALA A 176 -8.13 10.69 -4.77
CA ALA A 176 -9.31 10.48 -3.95
C ALA A 176 -8.91 10.52 -2.47
N LEU A 177 -9.24 11.60 -1.75
CA LEU A 177 -9.20 11.61 -0.28
C LEU A 177 -10.51 11.05 0.25
N ILE A 178 -10.43 10.00 1.07
CA ILE A 178 -11.58 9.26 1.59
C ILE A 178 -11.46 9.17 3.11
N ASP A 179 -12.55 9.51 3.80
CA ASP A 179 -12.69 9.39 5.25
C ASP A 179 -13.96 8.59 5.54
N VAL A 180 -13.81 7.44 6.20
CA VAL A 180 -14.93 6.53 6.44
C VAL A 180 -14.73 5.73 7.73
N LYS A 181 -15.83 5.45 8.41
CA LYS A 181 -15.85 4.53 9.56
C LYS A 181 -16.19 3.12 9.12
N LEU A 182 -15.27 2.18 9.37
CA LEU A 182 -15.44 0.76 9.08
C LEU A 182 -15.93 -0.03 10.29
N ARG A 183 -16.85 -0.96 10.07
CA ARG A 183 -17.33 -1.94 11.05
C ARG A 183 -17.47 -3.31 10.40
N HIS A 184 -17.27 -4.36 11.18
CA HIS A 184 -17.36 -5.74 10.68
C HIS A 184 -18.77 -6.11 10.22
N SER A 185 -19.81 -5.67 10.93
CA SER A 185 -21.19 -6.11 10.73
C SER A 185 -22.08 -5.15 9.93
N VAL A 186 -21.60 -3.95 9.61
CA VAL A 186 -22.42 -2.89 9.01
C VAL A 186 -21.60 -2.14 7.96
N ALA A 187 -22.14 -2.00 6.76
CA ALA A 187 -21.55 -1.18 5.71
C ALA A 187 -21.57 0.32 6.11
N PRO A 188 -20.55 1.11 5.75
CA PRO A 188 -20.56 2.55 6.02
C PRO A 188 -21.74 3.24 5.35
N THR A 189 -22.45 4.08 6.10
CA THR A 189 -23.56 4.92 5.59
C THR A 189 -23.11 6.33 5.23
N GLU A 190 -22.03 6.80 5.87
CA GLU A 190 -21.42 8.11 5.65
C GLU A 190 -20.02 7.90 5.09
N ILE A 191 -19.76 8.46 3.92
CA ILE A 191 -18.48 8.37 3.22
C ILE A 191 -18.05 9.79 2.88
N GLY A 192 -17.00 10.27 3.53
CA GLY A 192 -16.30 11.48 3.14
C GLY A 192 -15.48 11.20 1.87
N TYR A 193 -15.66 12.04 0.85
CA TYR A 193 -14.90 11.94 -0.40
C TYR A 193 -14.59 13.34 -0.92
N THR A 194 -13.30 13.62 -1.15
CA THR A 194 -12.82 14.86 -1.75
C THR A 194 -11.83 14.54 -2.88
N PRO A 195 -12.18 14.77 -4.15
CA PRO A 195 -11.22 14.68 -5.24
C PRO A 195 -10.29 15.90 -5.25
N SER A 196 -9.04 15.69 -5.62
CA SER A 196 -8.13 16.78 -5.99
C SER A 196 -7.27 16.39 -7.18
N PHE A 197 -6.70 17.38 -7.86
CA PHE A 197 -6.03 17.21 -9.14
C PHE A 197 -4.66 17.87 -9.08
N THR A 198 -3.63 17.15 -9.48
CA THR A 198 -2.24 17.60 -9.48
C THR A 198 -1.67 17.44 -10.88
N GLY A 199 -0.92 18.42 -11.35
CA GLY A 199 -0.28 18.42 -12.66
C GLY A 199 -0.39 19.76 -13.40
N HIS A 200 0.24 19.83 -14.56
CA HIS A 200 0.35 21.07 -15.35
C HIS A 200 -0.18 20.93 -16.77
N ASN A 201 -0.45 19.70 -17.26
CA ASN A 201 -0.94 19.48 -18.61
C ASN A 201 -2.45 19.73 -18.68
N GLU A 202 -2.87 20.89 -19.17
CA GLU A 202 -4.28 21.30 -19.18
C GLU A 202 -5.21 20.30 -19.91
N LYS A 203 -4.76 19.70 -21.01
CA LYS A 203 -5.56 18.72 -21.76
C LYS A 203 -5.77 17.47 -20.93
N LEU A 204 -4.69 16.93 -20.37
CA LEU A 204 -4.74 15.74 -19.54
C LEU A 204 -5.56 15.98 -18.26
N GLN A 205 -5.44 17.15 -17.64
CA GLN A 205 -6.23 17.53 -16.46
C GLN A 205 -7.73 17.59 -16.76
N LYS A 206 -8.15 18.02 -17.96
CA LYS A 206 -9.55 17.98 -18.38
C LYS A 206 -10.06 16.55 -18.52
N GLU A 207 -9.26 15.67 -19.11
CA GLU A 207 -9.58 14.23 -19.28
C GLU A 207 -9.71 13.53 -17.92
N ILE A 208 -8.74 13.74 -17.02
CA ILE A 208 -8.75 13.20 -15.66
C ILE A 208 -10.00 13.64 -14.89
N LYS A 209 -10.36 14.92 -14.95
CA LYS A 209 -11.58 15.45 -14.30
C LYS A 209 -12.85 14.81 -14.86
N ALA A 210 -12.95 14.65 -16.17
CA ALA A 210 -14.10 13.98 -16.79
C ALA A 210 -14.21 12.51 -16.37
N GLN A 211 -13.07 11.81 -16.26
CA GLN A 211 -13.04 10.43 -15.78
C GLN A 211 -13.44 10.33 -14.30
N GLU A 212 -12.95 11.21 -13.45
CA GLU A 212 -13.34 11.29 -12.03
C GLU A 212 -14.85 11.52 -11.89
N GLN A 213 -15.43 12.45 -12.64
CA GLN A 213 -16.88 12.70 -12.60
C GLN A 213 -17.71 11.46 -12.96
N LYS A 214 -17.19 10.62 -13.88
CA LYS A 214 -17.88 9.41 -14.35
C LYS A 214 -17.68 8.21 -13.42
N LEU A 215 -16.48 8.03 -12.88
CA LEU A 215 -16.06 6.78 -12.21
C LEU A 215 -15.61 6.96 -10.75
N GLY A 216 -15.43 8.20 -10.29
CA GLY A 216 -14.85 8.54 -8.99
C GLY A 216 -15.60 7.91 -7.82
N LYS A 217 -16.93 8.05 -7.79
CA LYS A 217 -17.77 7.43 -6.75
C LYS A 217 -17.62 5.91 -6.68
N ASN A 218 -17.62 5.22 -7.81
CA ASN A 218 -17.42 3.77 -7.85
C ASN A 218 -16.01 3.39 -7.39
N SER A 219 -15.00 4.17 -7.80
CA SER A 219 -13.61 3.97 -7.38
C SER A 219 -13.44 4.13 -5.86
N VAL A 220 -14.12 5.12 -5.26
CA VAL A 220 -14.17 5.32 -3.80
C VAL A 220 -14.75 4.10 -3.09
N ILE A 221 -15.89 3.58 -3.55
CA ILE A 221 -16.50 2.37 -2.97
C ILE A 221 -15.57 1.16 -3.09
N ASN A 222 -14.89 1.00 -4.23
CA ASN A 222 -13.94 -0.10 -4.43
C ASN A 222 -12.73 0.03 -3.50
N ASN A 223 -12.15 1.22 -3.36
CA ASN A 223 -11.06 1.46 -2.40
C ASN A 223 -11.49 1.11 -0.97
N ILE A 224 -12.69 1.53 -0.55
CA ILE A 224 -13.22 1.21 0.79
C ILE A 224 -13.34 -0.29 0.99
N LYS A 225 -13.91 -1.01 0.01
CA LYS A 225 -14.04 -2.48 0.08
C LYS A 225 -12.67 -3.17 0.13
N GLU A 226 -11.74 -2.74 -0.72
CA GLU A 226 -10.37 -3.26 -0.75
C GLU A 226 -9.68 -3.06 0.61
N LYS A 227 -9.70 -1.85 1.17
CA LYS A 227 -9.07 -1.56 2.46
C LYS A 227 -9.80 -2.20 3.64
N ALA A 228 -11.12 -2.31 3.60
CA ALA A 228 -11.87 -3.08 4.59
C ALA A 228 -11.50 -4.57 4.55
N SER A 229 -11.24 -5.12 3.36
CA SER A 229 -10.86 -6.53 3.20
C SER A 229 -9.55 -6.88 3.92
N ILE A 230 -8.64 -5.90 4.11
CA ILE A 230 -7.43 -6.07 4.92
C ILE A 230 -7.80 -6.41 6.37
N LEU A 231 -8.78 -5.71 6.94
CA LEU A 231 -9.26 -6.00 8.30
C LEU A 231 -9.97 -7.35 8.36
N PHE A 232 -10.88 -7.63 7.42
CA PHE A 232 -11.64 -8.89 7.38
C PHE A 232 -10.75 -10.13 7.17
N ASN A 233 -9.80 -10.06 6.26
CA ASN A 233 -9.12 -11.23 5.71
C ASN A 233 -7.65 -11.34 6.09
N ILE A 234 -7.10 -10.38 6.85
CA ILE A 234 -5.67 -10.38 7.22
C ILE A 234 -5.51 -10.06 8.69
N ILE A 235 -5.91 -8.87 9.12
CA ILE A 235 -5.57 -8.35 10.45
C ILE A 235 -6.49 -8.89 11.55
N CYS A 236 -7.80 -8.93 11.30
CA CYS A 236 -8.82 -9.21 12.31
C CYS A 236 -9.61 -10.49 12.05
N LYS A 237 -8.93 -11.50 11.51
CA LYS A 237 -9.50 -12.85 11.37
C LYS A 237 -10.13 -13.36 12.67
#